data_AF-A0A2N6PLG8-F1
#
_entry.id   AF-A0A2N6PLG8-F1
#
_cell.length_a   1.000
_cell.length_b   1.000
_cell.length_c   1.000
_cell.angle_alpha   90.00
_cell.angle_beta   90.00
_cell.angle_gamma   90.00
#
_symmetry.space_group_name_H-M   'P 1'
#
loop_
_entity.id
_entity.type
_entity.pdbx_description
1 polymer ?
#
loop_
_entity_poly.entity_id
_entity_poly.type
_entity_poly.pdbx_seq_one_letter_code
_entity_poly.pdbx_strand_id
1 'polypeptide(L)'
;MTPPEEFRTAMRGYEKNEVDARIGQLRTEIESLRKALSDARSQVISADRAKLQIAGELSEAKQQLKDAASDKAEAAGPPGSRIDHLLKIAESQARETLAQATADAETIRNKARADAASQRARMHTESNDTLNNARSEAEAISSAAELRAEETIQAAETRAEEIQTAAEREAEQLTSTASTEAEESRESLKREVAQLRADAEKDAADIRAKAKKEADEILAAAKAKDEEIRKAADELDVELADKRQKAETAEKERFDTAAAEHKKLTEEAQARAKKADDDAKAAAERAERTRKEAVEKADKIIADGRKRAQDLISEARSTAEATIEESAAEAKRNVSSAQAQVDLLTKQRRTITAQLEQLRSMFAAPGLFDDVDFTEDKSDQEAAAALPTEKIASDDELAELTDAEDAKGDASTASAKDQKASDGDSASADGDGEDIEDAEVVSEDETQEMKTRPDGSSGGSQSGAKKPGAKPAQGGVKANAGQQSNASKSGGQSGSTAAGSGNRGSLNRKSQNSNRLR
;
A
#
# COMPACT_ATOMS: atom_id res chain seq x y z
N MET A 1 -33.57 48.75 99.30
CA MET A 1 -32.79 47.53 99.03
C MET A 1 -31.92 47.80 97.82
N THR A 2 -30.62 47.52 97.89
CA THR A 2 -29.79 47.35 96.69
C THR A 2 -30.21 46.06 95.97
N PRO A 3 -30.12 45.99 94.63
CA PRO A 3 -30.39 44.76 93.91
C PRO A 3 -29.30 43.69 94.23
N PRO A 4 -29.62 42.40 94.12
CA PRO A 4 -28.59 41.36 94.17
C PRO A 4 -27.69 41.47 92.93
N GLU A 5 -26.41 41.78 93.14
CA GLU A 5 -25.40 41.68 92.08
C GLU A 5 -25.01 40.22 91.91
N GLU A 6 -25.40 39.62 90.78
CA GLU A 6 -25.14 38.22 90.46
C GLU A 6 -23.69 38.05 89.95
N PHE A 7 -22.88 37.31 90.71
CA PHE A 7 -21.51 36.96 90.30
C PHE A 7 -21.51 36.10 89.02
N ARG A 8 -20.53 36.30 88.14
CA ARG A 8 -20.41 35.45 86.93
C ARG A 8 -20.09 34.01 87.32
N THR A 9 -20.66 33.06 86.59
CA THR A 9 -20.48 31.62 86.84
C THR A 9 -19.51 31.01 85.84
N ALA A 10 -18.35 30.55 86.33
CA ALA A 10 -17.37 29.76 85.61
C ALA A 10 -17.68 28.25 85.71
N MET A 11 -16.92 27.43 84.97
CA MET A 11 -17.03 25.95 84.93
C MET A 11 -16.93 25.22 86.29
N ARG A 12 -16.61 25.91 87.39
CA ARG A 12 -16.52 25.32 88.76
C ARG A 12 -17.24 26.15 89.84
N GLY A 13 -18.18 27.02 89.45
CA GLY A 13 -18.89 27.94 90.35
C GLY A 13 -18.56 29.40 90.04
N TYR A 14 -18.85 30.31 90.98
CA TYR A 14 -18.65 31.75 90.78
C TYR A 14 -17.19 32.15 90.53
N GLU A 15 -17.00 33.21 89.75
CA GLU A 15 -15.68 33.77 89.44
C GLU A 15 -14.96 34.24 90.70
N LYS A 16 -13.88 33.52 91.06
CA LYS A 16 -13.19 33.72 92.34
C LYS A 16 -12.71 35.15 92.52
N ASN A 17 -12.22 35.78 91.46
CA ASN A 17 -11.69 37.14 91.51
C ASN A 17 -12.79 38.19 91.77
N GLU A 18 -13.99 38.00 91.22
CA GLU A 18 -15.15 38.87 91.49
C GLU A 18 -15.63 38.69 92.95
N VAL A 19 -15.64 37.45 93.45
CA VAL A 19 -16.02 37.12 94.83
C VAL A 19 -15.01 37.65 95.86
N ASP A 20 -13.70 37.43 95.66
CA ASP A 20 -12.66 37.92 96.57
C ASP A 20 -12.62 39.46 96.61
N ALA A 21 -12.83 40.13 95.47
CA ALA A 21 -12.95 41.59 95.41
C ALA A 21 -14.17 42.09 96.21
N ARG A 22 -15.33 41.44 96.07
CA ARG A 22 -16.54 41.80 96.84
C ARG A 22 -16.41 41.50 98.33
N ILE A 23 -15.72 40.43 98.72
CA ILE A 23 -15.39 40.16 100.13
C ILE A 23 -14.46 41.25 100.68
N GLY A 24 -13.51 41.74 99.87
CA GLY A 24 -12.70 42.92 100.20
C GLY A 24 -13.55 44.17 100.45
N GLN A 25 -14.43 44.51 99.50
CA GLN A 25 -15.35 45.64 99.58
C GLN A 25 -16.21 45.60 100.86
N LEU A 26 -16.90 44.47 101.10
CA LEU A 26 -17.75 44.28 102.28
C LEU A 26 -16.97 44.37 103.61
N ARG A 27 -15.71 43.94 103.64
CA ARG A 27 -14.85 44.12 104.82
C ARG A 27 -14.55 45.60 105.09
N THR A 28 -14.26 46.38 104.06
CA THR A 28 -14.03 47.84 104.22
C THR A 28 -15.30 48.60 104.62
N GLU A 29 -16.46 48.17 104.14
CA GLU A 29 -17.77 48.73 104.51
C GLU A 29 -18.14 48.40 105.96
N ILE A 30 -17.95 47.15 106.41
CA ILE A 30 -18.18 46.76 107.81
C ILE A 30 -17.28 47.56 108.76
N GLU A 31 -16.03 47.82 108.39
CA GLU A 31 -15.09 48.57 109.23
C GLU A 31 -15.41 50.08 109.28
N SER A 32 -15.87 50.67 108.17
CA SER A 32 -16.33 52.07 108.17
C SER A 32 -17.61 52.26 108.98
N LEU A 33 -18.56 51.32 108.90
CA LEU A 33 -19.79 51.30 109.71
C LEU A 33 -19.48 51.14 111.21
N ARG A 34 -18.52 50.28 111.58
CA ARG A 34 -18.04 50.14 112.97
C ARG A 34 -17.46 51.45 113.49
N LYS A 35 -16.64 52.15 112.68
CA LYS A 35 -16.07 53.44 113.05
C LYS A 35 -17.17 54.48 113.26
N ALA A 36 -18.09 54.65 112.31
CA ALA A 36 -19.21 55.58 112.42
C ALA A 36 -20.08 55.33 113.67
N LEU A 37 -20.31 54.05 114.02
CA LEU A 37 -21.03 53.65 115.23
C LEU A 37 -20.25 53.93 116.52
N SER A 38 -18.91 53.86 116.49
CA SER A 38 -18.05 54.29 117.60
C SER A 38 -18.10 55.81 117.78
N ASP A 39 -17.98 56.56 116.69
CA ASP A 39 -17.98 58.02 116.70
C ASP A 39 -19.34 58.55 117.20
N ALA A 40 -20.46 57.99 116.74
CA ALA A 40 -21.81 58.31 117.22
C ALA A 40 -21.99 58.03 118.73
N ARG A 41 -21.44 56.92 119.25
CA ARG A 41 -21.46 56.63 120.70
C ARG A 41 -20.68 57.68 121.50
N SER A 42 -19.54 58.14 120.99
CA SER A 42 -18.75 59.20 121.64
C SER A 42 -19.52 60.52 121.73
N GLN A 43 -20.29 60.86 120.68
CA GLN A 43 -21.13 62.07 120.64
C GLN A 43 -22.24 62.00 121.69
N VAL A 44 -22.95 60.88 121.83
CA VAL A 44 -23.98 60.70 122.88
C VAL A 44 -23.40 60.92 124.28
N ILE A 45 -22.25 60.30 124.58
CA ILE A 45 -21.57 60.47 125.88
C ILE A 45 -21.17 61.94 126.13
N SER A 46 -20.82 62.69 125.09
CA SER A 46 -20.54 64.13 125.20
C SER A 46 -21.80 64.96 125.49
N ALA A 47 -22.93 64.61 124.86
CA ALA A 47 -24.20 65.30 125.04
C ALA A 47 -24.80 65.04 126.44
N ASP A 48 -24.70 63.82 126.96
CA ASP A 48 -25.16 63.50 128.32
C ASP A 48 -24.33 64.23 129.40
N ARG A 49 -23.01 64.42 129.19
CA ARG A 49 -22.19 65.26 130.08
C ARG A 49 -22.63 66.72 130.06
N ALA A 50 -22.81 67.31 128.88
CA ALA A 50 -23.27 68.69 128.75
C ALA A 50 -24.66 68.89 129.40
N LYS A 51 -25.57 67.93 129.22
CA LYS A 51 -26.88 67.90 129.86
C LYS A 51 -26.81 67.87 131.40
N LEU A 52 -25.87 67.11 131.96
CA LEU A 52 -25.64 67.08 133.41
C LEU A 52 -25.03 68.38 133.94
N GLN A 53 -24.14 69.03 133.20
CA GLN A 53 -23.58 70.34 133.55
C GLN A 53 -24.68 71.42 133.60
N ILE A 54 -25.48 71.52 132.53
CA ILE A 54 -26.62 72.46 132.45
C ILE A 54 -27.65 72.20 133.56
N ALA A 55 -27.87 70.94 133.94
CA ALA A 55 -28.75 70.60 135.06
C ALA A 55 -28.21 71.05 136.43
N GLY A 56 -26.88 71.05 136.61
CA GLY A 56 -26.20 71.61 137.79
C GLY A 56 -26.33 73.14 137.84
N GLU A 57 -25.92 73.82 136.78
CA GLU A 57 -26.03 75.28 136.62
C GLU A 57 -27.47 75.79 136.87
N LEU A 58 -28.47 75.08 136.32
CA LEU A 58 -29.89 75.40 136.51
C LEU A 58 -30.39 75.13 137.94
N SER A 59 -29.74 74.23 138.69
CA SER A 59 -30.01 74.04 140.12
C SER A 59 -29.40 75.15 140.97
N GLU A 60 -28.16 75.56 140.67
CA GLU A 60 -27.47 76.67 141.35
C GLU A 60 -28.21 78.00 141.12
N ALA A 61 -28.59 78.29 139.88
CA ALA A 61 -29.38 79.47 139.54
C ALA A 61 -30.75 79.50 140.25
N LYS A 62 -31.40 78.34 140.41
CA LYS A 62 -32.66 78.22 141.19
C LYS A 62 -32.45 78.49 142.68
N GLN A 63 -31.33 78.04 143.24
CA GLN A 63 -31.00 78.29 144.64
C GLN A 63 -30.73 79.79 144.86
N GLN A 64 -29.87 80.41 144.04
CA GLN A 64 -29.60 81.85 144.07
C GLN A 64 -30.88 82.70 143.93
N LEU A 65 -31.80 82.31 143.04
CA LEU A 65 -33.07 83.02 142.85
C LEU A 65 -34.00 82.88 144.06
N LYS A 66 -33.98 81.73 144.75
CA LYS A 66 -34.71 81.52 146.00
C LYS A 66 -34.14 82.38 147.12
N ASP A 67 -32.82 82.40 147.27
CA ASP A 67 -32.13 83.16 148.33
C ASP A 67 -32.37 84.67 148.14
N ALA A 68 -32.24 85.18 146.91
CA ALA A 68 -32.58 86.56 146.54
C ALA A 68 -34.09 86.89 146.59
N ALA A 69 -34.97 85.90 146.71
CA ALA A 69 -36.41 86.11 146.96
C ALA A 69 -36.72 86.26 148.45
N SER A 70 -35.97 85.61 149.35
CA SER A 70 -36.02 85.88 150.80
C SER A 70 -35.59 87.31 151.11
N ASP A 71 -34.42 87.74 150.62
CA ASP A 71 -33.85 89.07 150.93
C ASP A 71 -34.74 90.24 150.47
N LYS A 72 -35.58 90.03 149.45
CA LYS A 72 -36.51 91.05 148.93
C LYS A 72 -37.83 91.15 149.71
N ALA A 73 -38.07 90.29 150.71
CA ALA A 73 -39.33 90.26 151.45
C ALA A 73 -39.43 91.34 152.55
N GLU A 74 -38.32 91.71 153.20
CA GLU A 74 -38.36 92.51 154.46
C GLU A 74 -38.30 94.04 154.26
N ALA A 75 -38.09 94.53 153.03
CA ALA A 75 -37.96 95.97 152.72
C ALA A 75 -39.31 96.67 152.42
N ALA A 76 -40.10 96.94 153.46
CA ALA A 76 -41.39 97.63 153.37
C ALA A 76 -41.26 99.16 153.26
N GLY A 77 -42.04 99.79 152.37
CA GLY A 77 -42.09 101.25 152.18
C GLY A 77 -43.30 101.70 151.34
N PRO A 78 -43.68 103.00 151.35
CA PRO A 78 -45.00 103.46 150.90
C PRO A 78 -45.36 103.16 149.44
N PRO A 79 -46.65 102.87 149.12
CA PRO A 79 -47.04 102.35 147.81
C PRO A 79 -47.08 103.38 146.67
N GLY A 80 -47.35 104.66 146.94
CA GLY A 80 -47.56 105.67 145.89
C GLY A 80 -46.32 105.94 145.05
N SER A 81 -45.25 106.44 145.67
CA SER A 81 -43.96 106.65 145.00
C SER A 81 -43.31 105.34 144.53
N ARG A 82 -43.64 104.21 145.17
CA ARG A 82 -43.27 102.88 144.70
C ARG A 82 -43.91 102.54 143.35
N ILE A 83 -45.15 102.96 143.06
CA ILE A 83 -45.79 102.72 141.75
C ILE A 83 -45.10 103.53 140.65
N ASP A 84 -44.88 104.83 140.81
CA ASP A 84 -44.19 105.63 139.77
C ASP A 84 -42.73 105.19 139.58
N HIS A 85 -42.04 104.81 140.66
CA HIS A 85 -40.68 104.29 140.58
C HIS A 85 -40.63 102.90 139.91
N LEU A 86 -41.58 102.00 140.23
CA LEU A 86 -41.72 100.71 139.55
C LEU A 86 -42.12 100.85 138.09
N LEU A 87 -43.00 101.80 137.74
CA LEU A 87 -43.36 102.09 136.35
C LEU A 87 -42.16 102.62 135.57
N LYS A 88 -41.37 103.53 136.18
CA LYS A 88 -40.15 104.06 135.54
C LYS A 88 -39.03 103.02 135.42
N ILE A 89 -38.87 102.14 136.42
CA ILE A 89 -37.97 100.98 136.36
C ILE A 89 -38.45 99.98 135.30
N ALA A 90 -39.75 99.65 135.27
CA ALA A 90 -40.31 98.72 134.30
C ALA A 90 -40.26 99.30 132.87
N GLU A 91 -40.41 100.61 132.68
CA GLU A 91 -40.22 101.25 131.39
C GLU A 91 -38.75 101.27 130.98
N SER A 92 -37.81 101.60 131.88
CA SER A 92 -36.38 101.50 131.56
C SER A 92 -35.97 100.06 131.25
N GLN A 93 -36.46 99.09 132.03
CA GLN A 93 -36.20 97.66 131.84
C GLN A 93 -36.88 97.12 130.57
N ALA A 94 -38.05 97.62 130.19
CA ALA A 94 -38.70 97.29 128.92
C ALA A 94 -37.92 97.88 127.73
N ARG A 95 -37.45 99.13 127.83
CA ARG A 95 -36.58 99.75 126.81
C ARG A 95 -35.23 99.04 126.71
N GLU A 96 -34.64 98.63 127.82
CA GLU A 96 -33.38 97.89 127.90
C GLU A 96 -33.51 96.46 127.36
N THR A 97 -34.54 95.72 127.76
CA THR A 97 -34.80 94.37 127.22
C THR A 97 -35.23 94.39 125.75
N LEU A 98 -35.93 95.43 125.28
CA LEU A 98 -36.18 95.63 123.86
C LEU A 98 -34.87 95.94 123.11
N ALA A 99 -34.03 96.84 123.63
CA ALA A 99 -32.73 97.16 123.04
C ALA A 99 -31.83 95.92 122.96
N GLN A 100 -31.72 95.16 124.05
CA GLN A 100 -31.03 93.88 124.11
C GLN A 100 -31.60 92.88 123.10
N ALA A 101 -32.92 92.65 123.09
CA ALA A 101 -33.55 91.74 122.15
C ALA A 101 -33.36 92.16 120.68
N THR A 102 -33.30 93.47 120.37
CA THR A 102 -32.94 93.94 119.03
C THR A 102 -31.47 93.70 118.70
N ALA A 103 -30.55 93.95 119.63
CA ALA A 103 -29.12 93.69 119.45
C ALA A 103 -28.82 92.19 119.30
N ASP A 104 -29.50 91.33 120.06
CA ASP A 104 -29.45 89.87 119.95
C ASP A 104 -30.02 89.41 118.60
N ALA A 105 -31.19 89.94 118.19
CA ALA A 105 -31.79 89.62 116.90
C ALA A 105 -30.93 90.09 115.71
N GLU A 106 -30.27 91.24 115.79
CA GLU A 106 -29.30 91.69 114.79
C GLU A 106 -28.03 90.85 114.79
N THR A 107 -27.53 90.47 115.96
CA THR A 107 -26.38 89.55 116.10
C THR A 107 -26.69 88.19 115.48
N ILE A 108 -27.87 87.62 115.77
CA ILE A 108 -28.34 86.36 115.18
C ILE A 108 -28.51 86.50 113.66
N ARG A 109 -29.10 87.60 113.16
CA ARG A 109 -29.25 87.85 111.71
C ARG A 109 -27.90 88.00 111.01
N ASN A 110 -26.96 88.71 111.61
CA ASN A 110 -25.64 88.94 111.03
C ASN A 110 -24.79 87.67 111.06
N LYS A 111 -24.87 86.88 112.15
CA LYS A 111 -24.30 85.53 112.21
C LYS A 111 -24.90 84.61 111.15
N ALA A 112 -26.23 84.49 111.06
CA ALA A 112 -26.89 83.65 110.07
C ALA A 112 -26.57 84.06 108.62
N ARG A 113 -26.39 85.37 108.35
CA ARG A 113 -25.90 85.88 107.06
C ARG A 113 -24.46 85.47 106.79
N ALA A 114 -23.57 85.58 107.78
CA ALA A 114 -22.17 85.18 107.66
C ALA A 114 -22.02 83.65 107.49
N ASP A 115 -22.76 82.86 108.26
CA ASP A 115 -22.80 81.40 108.16
C ASP A 115 -23.32 80.97 106.79
N ALA A 116 -24.41 81.58 106.29
CA ALA A 116 -24.94 81.29 104.96
C ALA A 116 -24.05 81.81 103.80
N ALA A 117 -23.23 82.84 104.01
CA ALA A 117 -22.24 83.28 103.04
C ALA A 117 -21.03 82.31 103.01
N SER A 118 -20.55 81.91 104.19
CA SER A 118 -19.50 80.90 104.38
C SER A 118 -19.90 79.55 103.78
N GLN A 119 -21.14 79.09 104.01
CA GLN A 119 -21.65 77.86 103.41
C GLN A 119 -21.72 77.96 101.89
N ARG A 120 -22.25 79.06 101.32
CA ARG A 120 -22.26 79.24 99.85
C ARG A 120 -20.85 79.27 99.28
N ALA A 121 -19.90 79.96 99.91
CA ALA A 121 -18.51 79.98 99.48
C ALA A 121 -17.91 78.57 99.44
N ARG A 122 -18.10 77.77 100.50
CA ARG A 122 -17.68 76.36 100.55
C ARG A 122 -18.31 75.51 99.45
N MET A 123 -19.64 75.59 99.28
CA MET A 123 -20.34 74.85 98.22
C MET A 123 -19.87 75.27 96.81
N HIS A 124 -19.55 76.55 96.59
CA HIS A 124 -18.98 76.99 95.32
C HIS A 124 -17.54 76.51 95.11
N THR A 125 -16.70 76.47 96.15
CA THR A 125 -15.37 75.86 96.06
C THR A 125 -15.47 74.37 95.74
N GLU A 126 -16.21 73.61 96.55
CA GLU A 126 -16.43 72.16 96.36
C GLU A 126 -17.06 71.83 94.99
N SER A 127 -18.00 72.65 94.50
CA SER A 127 -18.59 72.51 93.16
C SER A 127 -17.60 72.83 92.03
N ASN A 128 -16.64 73.74 92.24
CA ASN A 128 -15.61 74.02 91.24
C ASN A 128 -14.52 72.93 91.27
N ASP A 129 -14.12 72.46 92.44
CA ASP A 129 -13.13 71.40 92.62
C ASP A 129 -13.63 70.09 92.00
N THR A 130 -14.89 69.70 92.24
CA THR A 130 -15.52 68.53 91.60
C THR A 130 -15.63 68.68 90.08
N LEU A 131 -16.00 69.87 89.56
CA LEU A 131 -16.02 70.12 88.11
C LEU A 131 -14.62 70.08 87.48
N ASN A 132 -13.59 70.58 88.16
CA ASN A 132 -12.22 70.57 87.68
C ASN A 132 -11.62 69.15 87.72
N ASN A 133 -11.89 68.39 88.77
CA ASN A 133 -11.51 66.98 88.86
C ASN A 133 -12.18 66.15 87.75
N ALA A 134 -13.49 66.32 87.54
CA ALA A 134 -14.22 65.61 86.49
C ALA A 134 -13.75 65.97 85.06
N ARG A 135 -13.32 67.22 84.84
CA ARG A 135 -12.67 67.63 83.58
C ARG A 135 -11.31 66.98 83.40
N SER A 136 -10.44 67.04 84.42
CA SER A 136 -9.11 66.42 84.36
C SER A 136 -9.18 64.90 84.20
N GLU A 137 -10.17 64.24 84.80
CA GLU A 137 -10.44 62.82 84.60
C GLU A 137 -10.94 62.53 83.17
N ALA A 138 -11.86 63.33 82.63
CA ALA A 138 -12.32 63.19 81.26
C ALA A 138 -11.21 63.44 80.22
N GLU A 139 -10.34 64.42 80.45
CA GLU A 139 -9.14 64.70 79.64
C GLU A 139 -8.13 63.55 79.70
N ALA A 140 -7.85 63.01 80.89
CA ALA A 140 -6.98 61.85 81.07
C ALA A 140 -7.54 60.58 80.42
N ILE A 141 -8.86 60.34 80.52
CA ILE A 141 -9.54 59.22 79.84
C ILE A 141 -9.46 59.40 78.31
N SER A 142 -9.67 60.61 77.80
CA SER A 142 -9.63 60.90 76.36
C SER A 142 -8.22 60.69 75.80
N SER A 143 -7.20 61.30 76.42
CA SER A 143 -5.80 61.12 76.01
C SER A 143 -5.34 59.66 76.10
N ALA A 144 -5.77 58.93 77.13
CA ALA A 144 -5.48 57.50 77.25
C ALA A 144 -6.31 56.62 76.28
N ALA A 145 -7.41 57.11 75.71
CA ALA A 145 -8.15 56.44 74.64
C ALA A 145 -7.49 56.70 73.28
N GLU A 146 -7.07 57.94 73.03
CA GLU A 146 -6.31 58.35 71.83
C GLU A 146 -4.98 57.59 71.72
N LEU A 147 -4.20 57.52 72.81
CA LEU A 147 -2.94 56.77 72.83
C LEU A 147 -3.15 55.28 72.51
N ARG A 148 -4.18 54.65 73.07
CA ARG A 148 -4.51 53.24 72.79
C ARG A 148 -5.01 53.04 71.36
N ALA A 149 -5.76 54.00 70.80
CA ALA A 149 -6.18 53.95 69.42
C ALA A 149 -4.96 53.99 68.48
N GLU A 150 -4.05 54.93 68.70
CA GLU A 150 -2.77 55.05 67.99
C GLU A 150 -1.92 53.78 68.10
N GLU A 151 -1.74 53.25 69.32
CA GLU A 151 -1.05 51.95 69.55
C GLU A 151 -1.69 50.81 68.75
N THR A 152 -3.03 50.74 68.68
CA THR A 152 -3.72 49.70 67.88
C THR A 152 -3.64 49.92 66.37
N ILE A 153 -3.55 51.17 65.90
CA ILE A 153 -3.38 51.50 64.48
C ILE A 153 -1.97 51.12 64.05
N GLN A 154 -0.93 51.59 64.74
CA GLN A 154 0.46 51.24 64.46
C GLN A 154 0.68 49.73 64.53
N ALA A 155 0.12 49.04 65.53
CA ALA A 155 0.19 47.58 65.63
C ALA A 155 -0.66 46.82 64.59
N ALA A 156 -1.56 47.49 63.85
CA ALA A 156 -2.25 46.91 62.70
C ALA A 156 -1.46 47.18 61.40
N GLU A 157 -0.89 48.38 61.25
CA GLU A 157 -0.04 48.78 60.13
C GLU A 157 1.24 47.93 60.06
N THR A 158 2.00 47.81 61.15
CA THR A 158 3.19 46.94 61.20
C THR A 158 2.85 45.49 60.83
N ARG A 159 1.72 44.95 61.29
CA ARG A 159 1.28 43.60 60.92
C ARG A 159 0.87 43.49 59.44
N ALA A 160 0.30 44.54 58.87
CA ALA A 160 -0.02 44.59 57.45
C ALA A 160 1.25 44.65 56.59
N GLU A 161 2.30 45.35 57.02
CA GLU A 161 3.62 45.37 56.38
C GLU A 161 4.36 44.04 56.54
N GLU A 162 4.31 43.41 57.72
CA GLU A 162 4.84 42.06 57.96
C GLU A 162 4.19 41.04 57.02
N ILE A 163 2.85 41.07 56.89
CA ILE A 163 2.10 40.17 56.01
C ILE A 163 2.39 40.46 54.53
N GLN A 164 2.45 41.73 54.12
CA GLN A 164 2.79 42.10 52.74
C GLN A 164 4.19 41.63 52.38
N THR A 165 5.21 41.98 53.17
CA THR A 165 6.60 41.58 52.86
C THR A 165 6.83 40.08 53.05
N ALA A 166 5.99 39.35 53.80
CA ALA A 166 6.00 37.89 53.81
C ALA A 166 5.42 37.32 52.51
N ALA A 167 4.26 37.81 52.07
CA ALA A 167 3.60 37.38 50.84
C ALA A 167 4.41 37.72 49.58
N GLU A 168 5.09 38.87 49.55
CA GLU A 168 6.02 39.26 48.48
C GLU A 168 7.19 38.27 48.39
N ARG A 169 7.86 37.96 49.51
CA ARG A 169 8.96 36.97 49.55
C ARG A 169 8.49 35.57 49.16
N GLU A 170 7.28 35.16 49.58
CA GLU A 170 6.70 33.87 49.18
C GLU A 170 6.40 33.85 47.66
N ALA A 171 5.85 34.93 47.10
CA ALA A 171 5.60 35.06 45.66
C ALA A 171 6.90 35.09 44.84
N GLU A 172 7.93 35.80 45.30
CA GLU A 172 9.28 35.77 44.70
C GLU A 172 9.90 34.38 44.76
N GLN A 173 9.82 33.69 45.90
CA GLN A 173 10.32 32.33 46.07
C GLN A 173 9.60 31.34 45.15
N LEU A 174 8.26 31.37 45.12
CA LEU A 174 7.44 30.52 44.24
C LEU A 174 7.71 30.78 42.76
N THR A 175 7.90 32.05 42.38
CA THR A 175 8.25 32.44 41.00
C THR A 175 9.66 31.93 40.64
N SER A 176 10.62 32.04 41.56
CA SER A 176 11.98 31.54 41.40
C SER A 176 12.01 30.03 41.24
N THR A 177 11.37 29.26 42.13
CA THR A 177 11.31 27.80 42.03
C THR A 177 10.58 27.34 40.77
N ALA A 178 9.44 27.95 40.42
CA ALA A 178 8.72 27.63 39.19
C ALA A 178 9.55 27.96 37.93
N SER A 179 10.38 29.01 37.96
CA SER A 179 11.32 29.31 36.87
C SER A 179 12.43 28.25 36.77
N THR A 180 13.03 27.83 37.89
CA THR A 180 14.04 26.77 37.91
C THR A 180 13.47 25.44 37.43
N GLU A 181 12.31 25.01 37.94
CA GLU A 181 11.62 23.79 37.49
C GLU A 181 11.25 23.85 35.99
N ALA A 182 10.83 25.02 35.50
CA ALA A 182 10.57 25.25 34.08
C ALA A 182 11.85 25.21 33.22
N GLU A 183 13.00 25.62 33.74
CA GLU A 183 14.28 25.52 33.03
C GLU A 183 14.86 24.09 33.06
N GLU A 184 14.84 23.42 34.20
CA GLU A 184 15.28 22.02 34.35
C GLU A 184 14.45 21.07 33.47
N SER A 185 13.12 21.21 33.48
CA SER A 185 12.24 20.41 32.61
C SER A 185 12.46 20.71 31.13
N ARG A 186 12.67 21.98 30.75
CA ARG A 186 13.05 22.35 29.37
C ARG A 186 14.42 21.80 28.98
N GLU A 187 15.39 21.73 29.87
CA GLU A 187 16.71 21.17 29.57
C GLU A 187 16.66 19.64 29.47
N SER A 188 15.90 18.98 30.35
CA SER A 188 15.62 17.54 30.28
C SER A 188 14.98 17.17 28.94
N LEU A 189 13.91 17.87 28.55
CA LEU A 189 13.23 17.66 27.25
C LEU A 189 14.15 17.96 26.06
N LYS A 190 15.03 18.97 26.13
CA LYS A 190 16.05 19.21 25.10
C LYS A 190 17.03 18.04 24.96
N ARG A 191 17.49 17.47 26.08
CA ARG A 191 18.39 16.29 26.08
C ARG A 191 17.69 15.06 25.52
N GLU A 192 16.45 14.80 25.94
CA GLU A 192 15.63 13.69 25.44
C GLU A 192 15.35 13.81 23.94
N VAL A 193 14.92 14.98 23.45
CA VAL A 193 14.71 15.23 22.01
C VAL A 193 16.01 15.15 21.21
N ALA A 194 17.16 15.55 21.78
CA ALA A 194 18.45 15.39 21.13
C ALA A 194 18.87 13.90 21.04
N GLN A 195 18.64 13.12 22.09
CA GLN A 195 18.89 11.68 22.09
C GLN A 195 17.98 10.96 21.07
N LEU A 196 16.66 11.19 21.13
CA LEU A 196 15.70 10.58 20.19
C LEU A 196 16.01 10.91 18.73
N ARG A 197 16.57 12.10 18.44
CA ARG A 197 17.06 12.44 17.11
C ARG A 197 18.33 11.68 16.74
N ALA A 198 19.32 11.60 17.63
CA ALA A 198 20.55 10.85 17.38
C ALA A 198 20.28 9.35 17.15
N ASP A 199 19.39 8.75 17.95
CA ASP A 199 18.97 7.35 17.81
C ASP A 199 18.20 7.15 16.49
N ALA A 200 17.26 8.03 16.13
CA ALA A 200 16.54 7.95 14.86
C ALA A 200 17.42 8.21 13.61
N GLU A 201 18.39 9.12 13.69
CA GLU A 201 19.37 9.37 12.61
C GLU A 201 20.30 8.16 12.42
N LYS A 202 20.71 7.51 13.51
CA LYS A 202 21.48 6.26 13.49
C LYS A 202 20.67 5.12 12.89
N ASP A 203 19.44 4.88 13.35
CA ASP A 203 18.59 3.81 12.82
C ASP A 203 18.28 4.03 11.33
N ALA A 204 18.05 5.28 10.90
CA ALA A 204 17.90 5.62 9.49
C ALA A 204 19.20 5.38 8.68
N ALA A 205 20.38 5.60 9.27
CA ALA A 205 21.66 5.28 8.64
C ALA A 205 21.89 3.76 8.54
N ASP A 206 21.59 2.99 9.59
CA ASP A 206 21.70 1.53 9.60
C ASP A 206 20.71 0.87 8.62
N ILE A 207 19.49 1.37 8.50
CA ILE A 207 18.51 0.91 7.49
C ILE A 207 19.02 1.21 6.07
N ARG A 208 19.53 2.43 5.81
CA ARG A 208 20.12 2.78 4.50
C ARG A 208 21.35 1.93 4.17
N ALA A 209 22.18 1.61 5.17
CA ALA A 209 23.36 0.77 4.98
C ALA A 209 23.00 -0.70 4.68
N LYS A 210 21.96 -1.24 5.32
CA LYS A 210 21.41 -2.58 5.00
C LYS A 210 20.80 -2.61 3.61
N ALA A 211 19.86 -1.72 3.31
CA ALA A 211 19.21 -1.65 2.00
C ALA A 211 20.21 -1.42 0.85
N LYS A 212 21.30 -0.67 1.08
CA LYS A 212 22.38 -0.55 0.09
C LYS A 212 23.13 -1.87 -0.10
N LYS A 213 23.51 -2.57 0.97
CA LYS A 213 24.19 -3.88 0.87
C LYS A 213 23.31 -4.90 0.13
N GLU A 214 22.04 -4.98 0.49
CA GLU A 214 21.06 -5.85 -0.18
C GLU A 214 20.93 -5.52 -1.68
N ALA A 215 20.92 -4.23 -2.05
CA ALA A 215 20.93 -3.81 -3.45
C ALA A 215 22.27 -4.13 -4.17
N ASP A 216 23.42 -3.89 -3.54
CA ASP A 216 24.74 -4.21 -4.08
C ASP A 216 24.91 -5.74 -4.26
N GLU A 217 24.37 -6.55 -3.34
CA GLU A 217 24.33 -8.03 -3.39
C GLU A 217 23.39 -8.53 -4.50
N ILE A 218 22.19 -7.97 -4.64
CA ILE A 218 21.27 -8.30 -5.74
C ILE A 218 21.89 -7.94 -7.10
N LEU A 219 22.55 -6.79 -7.22
CA LEU A 219 23.25 -6.38 -8.45
C LEU A 219 24.46 -7.28 -8.76
N ALA A 220 25.18 -7.78 -7.74
CA ALA A 220 26.24 -8.76 -7.93
C ALA A 220 25.70 -10.12 -8.38
N ALA A 221 24.62 -10.60 -7.75
CA ALA A 221 23.97 -11.86 -8.12
C ALA A 221 23.33 -11.82 -9.52
N ALA A 222 22.78 -10.68 -9.93
CA ALA A 222 22.28 -10.46 -11.29
C ALA A 222 23.42 -10.53 -12.32
N LYS A 223 24.52 -9.80 -12.11
CA LYS A 223 25.70 -9.84 -13.00
C LYS A 223 26.32 -11.23 -13.11
N ALA A 224 26.41 -11.97 -12.00
CA ALA A 224 26.92 -13.33 -12.01
C ALA A 224 26.06 -14.26 -12.89
N LYS A 225 24.72 -14.11 -12.83
CA LYS A 225 23.79 -14.84 -13.72
C LYS A 225 23.87 -14.37 -15.17
N ASP A 226 24.01 -13.07 -15.43
CA ASP A 226 24.20 -12.53 -16.79
C ASP A 226 25.50 -13.09 -17.42
N GLU A 227 26.56 -13.24 -16.64
CA GLU A 227 27.81 -13.88 -17.08
C GLU A 227 27.69 -15.39 -17.27
N GLU A 228 26.92 -16.08 -16.41
CA GLU A 228 26.63 -17.52 -16.54
C GLU A 228 25.81 -17.81 -17.81
N ILE A 229 24.76 -17.01 -18.05
CA ILE A 229 23.90 -17.08 -19.24
C ILE A 229 24.71 -16.78 -20.50
N ARG A 230 25.63 -15.80 -20.47
CA ARG A 230 26.53 -15.52 -21.60
C ARG A 230 27.47 -16.69 -21.89
N LYS A 231 28.14 -17.25 -20.87
CA LYS A 231 29.02 -18.42 -21.04
C LYS A 231 28.25 -19.62 -21.62
N ALA A 232 27.04 -19.88 -21.13
CA ALA A 232 26.18 -20.94 -21.67
C ALA A 232 25.74 -20.66 -23.13
N ALA A 233 25.49 -19.40 -23.50
CA ALA A 233 25.19 -19.02 -24.88
C ALA A 233 26.42 -19.16 -25.80
N ASP A 234 27.60 -18.69 -25.36
CA ASP A 234 28.87 -18.83 -26.08
C ASP A 234 29.22 -20.32 -26.30
N GLU A 235 29.03 -21.16 -25.28
CA GLU A 235 29.21 -22.62 -25.35
C GLU A 235 28.22 -23.28 -26.32
N LEU A 236 26.95 -22.87 -26.33
CA LEU A 236 25.94 -23.37 -27.27
C LEU A 236 26.21 -22.92 -28.71
N ASP A 237 26.68 -21.68 -28.94
CA ASP A 237 27.05 -21.21 -30.28
C ASP A 237 28.30 -21.93 -30.80
N VAL A 238 29.27 -22.25 -29.93
CA VAL A 238 30.39 -23.14 -30.27
C VAL A 238 29.87 -24.54 -30.60
N GLU A 239 29.00 -25.15 -29.80
CA GLU A 239 28.45 -26.48 -30.07
C GLU A 239 27.64 -26.52 -31.38
N LEU A 240 26.91 -25.45 -31.71
CA LEU A 240 26.19 -25.28 -32.97
C LEU A 240 27.14 -25.09 -34.16
N ALA A 241 28.24 -24.36 -34.01
CA ALA A 241 29.27 -24.25 -35.03
C ALA A 241 29.93 -25.62 -35.29
N ASP A 242 30.26 -26.35 -34.22
CA ASP A 242 30.84 -27.68 -34.27
C ASP A 242 29.91 -28.70 -34.96
N LYS A 243 28.61 -28.66 -34.65
CA LYS A 243 27.56 -29.45 -35.31
C LYS A 243 27.40 -29.08 -36.78
N ARG A 244 27.42 -27.79 -37.13
CA ARG A 244 27.37 -27.30 -38.52
C ARG A 244 28.57 -27.78 -39.32
N GLN A 245 29.79 -27.64 -38.78
CA GLN A 245 31.01 -28.11 -39.44
C GLN A 245 30.99 -29.62 -39.65
N LYS A 246 30.58 -30.41 -38.65
CA LYS A 246 30.45 -31.88 -38.75
C LYS A 246 29.39 -32.30 -39.78
N ALA A 247 28.28 -31.56 -39.88
CA ALA A 247 27.27 -31.77 -40.91
C ALA A 247 27.83 -31.44 -42.31
N GLU A 248 28.51 -30.29 -42.47
CA GLU A 248 29.12 -29.88 -43.74
C GLU A 248 30.19 -30.86 -44.22
N THR A 249 31.02 -31.41 -43.32
CA THR A 249 31.98 -32.48 -43.69
C THR A 249 31.26 -33.77 -44.08
N ALA A 250 30.20 -34.17 -43.36
CA ALA A 250 29.44 -35.37 -43.70
C ALA A 250 28.66 -35.23 -45.03
N GLU A 251 28.18 -34.03 -45.37
CA GLU A 251 27.57 -33.78 -46.68
C GLU A 251 28.61 -33.75 -47.80
N LYS A 252 29.81 -33.22 -47.56
CA LYS A 252 30.94 -33.33 -48.52
C LYS A 252 31.35 -34.79 -48.75
N GLU A 253 31.50 -35.59 -47.69
CA GLU A 253 31.80 -37.02 -47.82
C GLU A 253 30.70 -37.78 -48.59
N ARG A 254 29.42 -37.45 -48.37
CA ARG A 254 28.28 -37.99 -49.14
C ARG A 254 28.30 -37.54 -50.60
N PHE A 255 28.63 -36.27 -50.85
CA PHE A 255 28.74 -35.74 -52.21
C PHE A 255 29.91 -36.39 -52.96
N ASP A 256 31.10 -36.49 -52.35
CA ASP A 256 32.29 -37.08 -52.94
C ASP A 256 32.13 -38.58 -53.20
N THR A 257 31.46 -39.32 -52.30
CA THR A 257 31.11 -40.74 -52.53
C THR A 257 30.08 -40.89 -53.64
N ALA A 258 28.99 -40.11 -53.64
CA ALA A 258 27.99 -40.12 -54.72
C ALA A 258 28.58 -39.68 -56.08
N ALA A 259 29.51 -38.70 -56.10
CA ALA A 259 30.22 -38.28 -57.30
C ALA A 259 31.20 -39.35 -57.80
N ALA A 260 31.87 -40.07 -56.89
CA ALA A 260 32.73 -41.20 -57.24
C ALA A 260 31.92 -42.40 -57.77
N GLU A 261 30.73 -42.67 -57.23
CA GLU A 261 29.81 -43.69 -57.74
C GLU A 261 29.20 -43.29 -59.09
N HIS A 262 28.74 -42.05 -59.24
CA HIS A 262 28.28 -41.53 -60.52
C HIS A 262 29.40 -41.53 -61.58
N LYS A 263 30.65 -41.25 -61.19
CA LYS A 263 31.82 -41.38 -62.06
C LYS A 263 32.05 -42.84 -62.47
N LYS A 264 32.03 -43.80 -61.54
CA LYS A 264 32.12 -45.24 -61.89
C LYS A 264 31.00 -45.66 -62.83
N LEU A 265 29.75 -45.29 -62.55
CA LEU A 265 28.59 -45.63 -63.38
C LEU A 265 28.69 -45.01 -64.79
N THR A 266 29.20 -43.78 -64.91
CA THR A 266 29.42 -43.15 -66.22
C THR A 266 30.64 -43.71 -66.95
N GLU A 267 31.73 -44.08 -66.26
CA GLU A 267 32.86 -44.80 -66.86
C GLU A 267 32.44 -46.21 -67.32
N GLU A 268 31.65 -46.95 -66.53
CA GLU A 268 31.07 -48.23 -66.93
C GLU A 268 30.08 -48.07 -68.08
N ALA A 269 29.21 -47.05 -68.08
CA ALA A 269 28.27 -46.79 -69.17
C ALA A 269 29.01 -46.43 -70.45
N GLN A 270 30.08 -45.63 -70.38
CA GLN A 270 30.97 -45.36 -71.52
C GLN A 270 31.74 -46.60 -71.97
N ALA A 271 32.14 -47.50 -71.07
CA ALA A 271 32.78 -48.76 -71.43
C ALA A 271 31.80 -49.73 -72.11
N ARG A 272 30.55 -49.82 -71.61
CA ARG A 272 29.45 -50.58 -72.24
C ARG A 272 29.10 -50.00 -73.60
N ALA A 273 29.01 -48.68 -73.73
CA ALA A 273 28.76 -47.99 -75.00
C ALA A 273 29.90 -48.22 -76.01
N LYS A 274 31.16 -47.97 -75.64
CA LYS A 274 32.32 -48.25 -76.50
C LYS A 274 32.39 -49.71 -76.92
N LYS A 275 32.11 -50.65 -76.00
CA LYS A 275 32.04 -52.07 -76.35
C LYS A 275 30.91 -52.34 -77.35
N ALA A 276 29.72 -51.77 -77.16
CA ALA A 276 28.62 -51.90 -78.11
C ALA A 276 28.96 -51.28 -79.48
N ASP A 277 29.62 -50.12 -79.51
CA ASP A 277 30.13 -49.49 -80.74
C ASP A 277 31.17 -50.37 -81.45
N ASP A 278 32.09 -50.99 -80.70
CA ASP A 278 33.13 -51.85 -81.26
C ASP A 278 32.60 -53.23 -81.69
N ASP A 279 31.66 -53.82 -80.95
CA ASP A 279 30.91 -55.02 -81.36
C ASP A 279 30.05 -54.73 -82.60
N ALA A 280 29.45 -53.52 -82.70
CA ALA A 280 28.69 -53.07 -83.86
C ALA A 280 29.58 -52.79 -85.07
N LYS A 281 30.75 -52.15 -84.90
CA LYS A 281 31.78 -52.01 -85.96
C LYS A 281 32.24 -53.38 -86.43
N ALA A 282 32.54 -54.30 -85.51
CA ALA A 282 32.94 -55.66 -85.85
C ALA A 282 31.81 -56.45 -86.55
N ALA A 283 30.54 -56.20 -86.21
CA ALA A 283 29.40 -56.77 -86.92
C ALA A 283 29.26 -56.16 -88.33
N ALA A 284 29.41 -54.85 -88.49
CA ALA A 284 29.40 -54.16 -89.77
C ALA A 284 30.57 -54.59 -90.67
N GLU A 285 31.78 -54.76 -90.11
CA GLU A 285 32.94 -55.31 -90.83
C GLU A 285 32.71 -56.77 -91.25
N ARG A 286 32.13 -57.61 -90.40
CA ARG A 286 31.76 -58.99 -90.76
C ARG A 286 30.72 -58.97 -91.90
N ALA A 287 29.69 -58.14 -91.80
CA ALA A 287 28.68 -57.97 -92.85
C ALA A 287 29.29 -57.46 -94.17
N GLU A 288 30.23 -56.50 -94.11
CA GLU A 288 30.98 -56.03 -95.27
C GLU A 288 31.85 -57.12 -95.90
N ARG A 289 32.54 -57.93 -95.08
CA ARG A 289 33.37 -59.05 -95.57
C ARG A 289 32.48 -60.11 -96.22
N THR A 290 31.38 -60.51 -95.57
CA THR A 290 30.38 -61.43 -96.16
C THR A 290 29.80 -60.85 -97.45
N ARG A 291 29.51 -59.55 -97.53
CA ARG A 291 29.04 -58.88 -98.76
C ARG A 291 30.10 -58.87 -99.85
N LYS A 292 31.36 -58.55 -99.53
CA LYS A 292 32.49 -58.58 -100.47
C LYS A 292 32.75 -59.98 -101.00
N GLU A 293 32.77 -60.99 -100.11
CA GLU A 293 32.87 -62.40 -100.48
C GLU A 293 31.67 -62.87 -101.32
N ALA A 294 30.45 -62.45 -101.01
CA ALA A 294 29.26 -62.80 -101.79
C ALA A 294 29.27 -62.18 -103.18
N VAL A 295 29.70 -60.92 -103.30
CA VAL A 295 29.93 -60.26 -104.60
C VAL A 295 31.05 -60.96 -105.37
N GLU A 296 32.19 -61.26 -104.75
CA GLU A 296 33.26 -62.03 -105.39
C GLU A 296 32.82 -63.43 -105.83
N LYS A 297 32.00 -64.12 -105.03
CA LYS A 297 31.43 -65.43 -105.38
C LYS A 297 30.46 -65.30 -106.55
N ALA A 298 29.63 -64.25 -106.56
CA ALA A 298 28.74 -63.94 -107.68
C ALA A 298 29.51 -63.59 -108.96
N ASP A 299 30.54 -62.74 -108.87
CA ASP A 299 31.41 -62.38 -110.00
C ASP A 299 32.17 -63.60 -110.54
N LYS A 300 32.64 -64.51 -109.67
CA LYS A 300 33.24 -65.80 -110.07
C LYS A 300 32.21 -66.70 -110.77
N ILE A 301 30.99 -66.81 -110.25
CA ILE A 301 29.89 -67.56 -110.89
C ILE A 301 29.50 -66.95 -112.25
N ILE A 302 29.49 -65.61 -112.37
CA ILE A 302 29.22 -64.90 -113.63
C ILE A 302 30.39 -65.08 -114.61
N ALA A 303 31.64 -65.08 -114.14
CA ALA A 303 32.82 -65.32 -114.97
C ALA A 303 32.87 -66.77 -115.47
N ASP A 304 32.66 -67.76 -114.60
CA ASP A 304 32.55 -69.18 -114.95
C ASP A 304 31.34 -69.44 -115.86
N GLY A 305 30.20 -68.78 -115.61
CA GLY A 305 29.02 -68.85 -116.46
C GLY A 305 29.25 -68.27 -117.85
N ARG A 306 29.91 -67.10 -117.94
CA ARG A 306 30.35 -66.51 -119.22
C ARG A 306 31.36 -67.39 -119.93
N LYS A 307 32.31 -67.99 -119.20
CA LYS A 307 33.30 -68.90 -119.78
C LYS A 307 32.64 -70.15 -120.31
N ARG A 308 31.80 -70.84 -119.53
CA ARG A 308 31.01 -72.00 -120.00
C ARG A 308 30.13 -71.66 -121.19
N ALA A 309 29.54 -70.46 -121.23
CA ALA A 309 28.78 -70.00 -122.39
C ALA A 309 29.68 -69.76 -123.62
N GLN A 310 30.89 -69.23 -123.45
CA GLN A 310 31.87 -69.08 -124.54
C GLN A 310 32.40 -70.44 -125.02
N ASP A 311 32.72 -71.34 -124.09
CA ASP A 311 33.14 -72.72 -124.37
C ASP A 311 32.03 -73.44 -125.16
N LEU A 312 30.78 -73.40 -124.69
CA LEU A 312 29.60 -73.98 -125.38
C LEU A 312 29.32 -73.32 -126.75
N ILE A 313 29.53 -72.00 -126.89
CA ILE A 313 29.42 -71.31 -128.20
C ILE A 313 30.55 -71.76 -129.14
N SER A 314 31.76 -72.05 -128.62
CA SER A 314 32.87 -72.57 -129.42
C SER A 314 32.64 -74.03 -129.85
N GLU A 315 32.04 -74.84 -128.97
CA GLU A 315 31.62 -76.21 -129.25
C GLU A 315 30.46 -76.26 -130.26
N ALA A 316 29.46 -75.38 -130.11
CA ALA A 316 28.38 -75.18 -131.07
C ALA A 316 28.87 -74.68 -132.44
N ARG A 317 29.94 -73.87 -132.48
CA ARG A 317 30.61 -73.48 -133.74
C ARG A 317 31.40 -74.63 -134.34
N SER A 318 32.20 -75.35 -133.56
CA SER A 318 32.98 -76.50 -134.03
C SER A 318 32.08 -77.61 -134.58
N THR A 319 30.93 -77.85 -133.95
CA THR A 319 29.92 -78.81 -134.46
C THR A 319 29.14 -78.28 -135.66
N ALA A 320 28.87 -76.97 -135.76
CA ALA A 320 28.33 -76.37 -136.98
C ALA A 320 29.33 -76.41 -138.16
N GLU A 321 30.62 -76.15 -137.90
CA GLU A 321 31.68 -76.23 -138.90
C GLU A 321 31.90 -77.68 -139.36
N ALA A 322 31.93 -78.63 -138.42
CA ALA A 322 32.01 -80.07 -138.73
C ALA A 322 30.80 -80.56 -139.56
N THR A 323 29.57 -80.17 -139.20
CA THR A 323 28.37 -80.57 -139.96
C THR A 323 28.28 -79.89 -141.33
N ILE A 324 28.81 -78.67 -141.49
CA ILE A 324 28.96 -78.03 -142.80
C ILE A 324 30.01 -78.75 -143.66
N GLU A 325 31.16 -79.13 -143.09
CA GLU A 325 32.20 -79.85 -143.83
C GLU A 325 31.80 -81.29 -144.18
N GLU A 326 31.08 -81.97 -143.29
CA GLU A 326 30.45 -83.27 -143.56
C GLU A 326 29.40 -83.16 -144.68
N SER A 327 28.49 -82.18 -144.60
CA SER A 327 27.50 -81.89 -145.66
C SER A 327 28.18 -81.60 -147.01
N ALA A 328 29.30 -80.86 -147.01
CA ALA A 328 30.06 -80.57 -148.21
C ALA A 328 30.77 -81.82 -148.76
N ALA A 329 31.27 -82.70 -147.90
CA ALA A 329 31.88 -83.97 -148.28
C ALA A 329 30.85 -84.95 -148.87
N GLU A 330 29.65 -85.04 -148.28
CA GLU A 330 28.54 -85.85 -148.79
C GLU A 330 28.01 -85.33 -150.14
N ALA A 331 27.78 -84.03 -150.27
CA ALA A 331 27.39 -83.42 -151.54
C ALA A 331 28.41 -83.74 -152.66
N LYS A 332 29.70 -83.67 -152.35
CA LYS A 332 30.80 -83.97 -153.27
C LYS A 332 30.86 -85.46 -153.64
N ARG A 333 30.62 -86.36 -152.68
CA ARG A 333 30.46 -87.81 -152.92
C ARG A 333 29.27 -88.11 -153.83
N ASN A 334 28.10 -87.53 -153.54
CA ASN A 334 26.87 -87.78 -154.29
C ASN A 334 26.96 -87.29 -155.75
N VAL A 335 27.57 -86.13 -156.00
CA VAL A 335 27.86 -85.68 -157.37
C VAL A 335 28.81 -86.65 -158.10
N SER A 336 29.88 -87.11 -157.45
CA SER A 336 30.81 -88.07 -158.07
C SER A 336 30.18 -89.44 -158.37
N SER A 337 29.26 -89.89 -157.50
CA SER A 337 28.49 -91.13 -157.67
C SER A 337 27.54 -91.04 -158.88
N ALA A 338 26.77 -89.95 -158.97
CA ALA A 338 25.86 -89.70 -160.10
C ALA A 338 26.61 -89.64 -161.44
N GLN A 339 27.78 -88.99 -161.48
CA GLN A 339 28.59 -88.89 -162.69
C GLN A 339 29.04 -90.28 -163.19
N ALA A 340 29.48 -91.17 -162.28
CA ALA A 340 29.92 -92.52 -162.62
C ALA A 340 28.78 -93.40 -163.17
N GLN A 341 27.55 -93.22 -162.68
CA GLN A 341 26.37 -93.95 -163.17
C GLN A 341 26.01 -93.57 -164.62
N VAL A 342 26.15 -92.29 -164.99
CA VAL A 342 25.91 -91.81 -166.38
C VAL A 342 26.93 -92.41 -167.37
N ASP A 343 28.20 -92.50 -166.98
CA ASP A 343 29.25 -93.10 -167.82
C ASP A 343 29.06 -94.61 -168.02
N LEU A 344 28.57 -95.32 -166.99
CA LEU A 344 28.31 -96.76 -167.05
C LEU A 344 27.18 -97.09 -168.03
N LEU A 345 26.04 -96.39 -167.93
CA LEU A 345 24.92 -96.52 -168.86
C LEU A 345 25.32 -96.17 -170.31
N THR A 346 26.20 -95.18 -170.48
CA THR A 346 26.72 -94.74 -171.78
C THR A 346 27.68 -95.75 -172.42
N LYS A 347 28.34 -96.60 -171.62
CA LYS A 347 29.08 -97.78 -172.11
C LYS A 347 28.13 -98.92 -172.48
N GLN A 348 27.20 -99.29 -171.61
CA GLN A 348 26.24 -100.39 -171.84
C GLN A 348 25.43 -100.18 -173.14
N ARG A 349 24.95 -98.95 -173.40
CA ARG A 349 24.20 -98.64 -174.62
C ARG A 349 24.97 -98.92 -175.91
N ARG A 350 26.30 -98.71 -175.93
CA ARG A 350 27.13 -99.00 -177.13
C ARG A 350 27.35 -100.49 -177.34
N THR A 351 27.51 -101.27 -176.27
CA THR A 351 27.70 -102.73 -176.36
C THR A 351 26.46 -103.43 -176.90
N ILE A 352 25.27 -103.04 -176.43
CA ILE A 352 23.99 -103.66 -176.83
C ILE A 352 23.69 -103.45 -178.33
N THR A 353 23.98 -102.25 -178.88
CA THR A 353 23.80 -101.99 -180.32
C THR A 353 24.73 -102.83 -181.20
N ALA A 354 25.90 -103.24 -180.69
CA ALA A 354 26.88 -104.02 -181.46
C ALA A 354 26.58 -105.54 -181.49
N GLN A 355 25.81 -106.07 -180.54
CA GLN A 355 25.61 -107.52 -180.40
C GLN A 355 24.28 -108.05 -180.95
N LEU A 356 23.25 -107.20 -181.10
CA LEU A 356 21.91 -107.64 -181.54
C LEU A 356 21.75 -107.80 -183.06
N GLU A 357 22.62 -107.22 -183.89
CA GLU A 357 22.62 -107.48 -185.34
C GLU A 357 23.04 -108.93 -185.64
N GLN A 358 24.01 -109.47 -184.90
CA GLN A 358 24.63 -110.77 -185.18
C GLN A 358 23.79 -111.98 -184.69
N LEU A 359 22.90 -111.80 -183.71
CA LEU A 359 22.04 -112.87 -183.18
C LEU A 359 20.57 -112.76 -183.56
N ARG A 360 20.26 -112.01 -184.63
CA ARG A 360 19.04 -112.22 -185.44
C ARG A 360 19.03 -113.59 -186.15
N SER A 361 20.14 -114.34 -186.12
CA SER A 361 20.38 -115.54 -186.95
C SER A 361 20.05 -116.90 -186.29
N MET A 362 19.75 -116.99 -184.99
CA MET A 362 19.36 -118.26 -184.36
C MET A 362 18.22 -118.10 -183.34
N PHE A 363 17.17 -118.88 -183.56
CA PHE A 363 16.18 -119.47 -182.63
C PHE A 363 16.00 -118.88 -181.21
N ALA A 364 14.82 -118.79 -180.59
CA ALA A 364 13.39 -118.87 -180.93
C ALA A 364 12.64 -119.16 -179.60
N ALA A 365 11.68 -118.31 -179.21
CA ALA A 365 10.67 -118.58 -178.16
C ALA A 365 11.21 -118.82 -176.71
N PRO A 366 10.39 -119.16 -175.69
CA PRO A 366 9.51 -118.19 -175.02
C PRO A 366 9.46 -118.25 -173.45
N GLY A 367 8.97 -117.19 -172.80
CA GLY A 367 8.63 -117.17 -171.35
C GLY A 367 9.79 -116.84 -170.39
N LEU A 368 9.64 -116.81 -169.05
CA LEU A 368 8.45 -116.96 -168.18
C LEU A 368 8.78 -116.49 -166.72
N PHE A 369 8.03 -115.53 -166.13
CA PHE A 369 7.97 -115.15 -164.67
C PHE A 369 9.34 -114.80 -163.99
N ASP A 370 9.57 -114.51 -162.70
CA ASP A 370 8.87 -114.47 -161.37
C ASP A 370 9.55 -113.35 -160.50
N ASP A 371 9.08 -112.76 -159.37
CA ASP A 371 7.73 -112.40 -158.87
C ASP A 371 7.79 -111.19 -157.86
N VAL A 372 7.52 -111.31 -156.53
CA VAL A 372 7.38 -110.15 -155.57
C VAL A 372 7.97 -110.38 -154.14
N ASP A 373 8.44 -109.31 -153.44
CA ASP A 373 8.35 -109.00 -151.97
C ASP A 373 9.12 -107.68 -151.64
N PHE A 374 8.99 -106.86 -150.56
CA PHE A 374 8.33 -106.82 -149.21
C PHE A 374 9.25 -106.97 -147.96
N THR A 375 8.84 -106.27 -146.87
CA THR A 375 9.16 -106.45 -145.41
C THR A 375 10.46 -105.90 -144.76
N GLU A 376 10.45 -105.93 -143.41
CA GLU A 376 11.21 -105.14 -142.42
C GLU A 376 12.21 -105.98 -141.58
N ASP A 377 13.16 -105.33 -140.85
CA ASP A 377 13.71 -105.78 -139.55
C ASP A 377 14.24 -104.55 -138.75
N LYS A 378 13.88 -104.29 -137.47
CA LYS A 378 14.20 -104.94 -136.15
C LYS A 378 15.68 -104.77 -135.74
N SER A 379 16.08 -104.51 -134.49
CA SER A 379 15.70 -105.06 -133.15
C SER A 379 16.22 -104.16 -131.97
N ASP A 380 15.55 -104.00 -130.81
CA ASP A 380 15.76 -104.65 -129.46
C ASP A 380 16.98 -104.18 -128.60
N GLN A 381 17.05 -104.21 -127.24
CA GLN A 381 16.09 -104.13 -126.10
C GLN A 381 16.84 -103.92 -124.73
N GLU A 382 16.16 -104.08 -123.57
CA GLU A 382 16.65 -104.15 -122.15
C GLU A 382 17.17 -102.84 -121.47
N ALA A 383 16.77 -102.37 -120.27
CA ALA A 383 15.75 -102.70 -119.22
C ALA A 383 16.14 -103.54 -117.96
N ALA A 384 16.27 -102.87 -116.80
CA ALA A 384 16.12 -103.39 -115.41
C ALA A 384 16.18 -102.22 -114.38
N ALA A 385 15.60 -102.22 -113.16
CA ALA A 385 14.45 -102.94 -112.58
C ALA A 385 14.04 -102.30 -111.20
N ALA A 386 12.84 -102.66 -110.70
CA ALA A 386 12.39 -102.61 -109.27
C ALA A 386 12.00 -101.27 -108.55
N LEU A 387 10.68 -101.15 -108.39
CA LEU A 387 9.81 -100.52 -107.34
C LEU A 387 10.18 -100.94 -105.87
N PRO A 388 9.46 -100.59 -104.75
CA PRO A 388 8.07 -100.05 -104.62
C PRO A 388 7.70 -99.08 -103.43
N THR A 389 6.47 -98.49 -103.46
CA THR A 389 5.51 -98.21 -102.33
C THR A 389 5.92 -97.41 -101.05
N GLU A 390 5.02 -96.81 -100.22
CA GLU A 390 3.68 -96.21 -100.37
C GLU A 390 3.37 -95.22 -99.20
N LYS A 391 2.17 -94.62 -99.19
CA LYS A 391 1.50 -93.73 -98.21
C LYS A 391 1.88 -93.82 -96.71
N ILE A 392 1.81 -92.68 -96.02
CA ILE A 392 0.78 -92.30 -95.00
C ILE A 392 0.85 -90.76 -94.77
N ALA A 393 -0.06 -90.15 -94.01
CA ALA A 393 -0.43 -88.73 -94.10
C ALA A 393 -0.14 -87.86 -92.85
N SER A 394 -0.56 -86.58 -92.98
CA SER A 394 -0.87 -85.53 -91.97
C SER A 394 0.24 -84.69 -91.32
N ASP A 395 -0.06 -83.39 -91.35
CA ASP A 395 0.25 -82.27 -90.43
C ASP A 395 1.52 -81.38 -90.58
N ASP A 396 1.24 -80.08 -90.36
CA ASP A 396 2.01 -78.88 -89.98
C ASP A 396 3.10 -78.20 -90.87
N GLU A 397 2.63 -77.12 -91.52
CA GLU A 397 3.14 -75.72 -91.46
C GLU A 397 4.43 -75.23 -92.19
N LEU A 398 4.45 -73.88 -92.35
CA LEU A 398 5.57 -72.96 -92.66
C LEU A 398 6.15 -72.85 -94.10
N ALA A 399 5.63 -71.86 -94.84
CA ALA A 399 6.41 -70.84 -95.60
C ALA A 399 5.46 -69.65 -95.96
N GLU A 400 5.70 -68.40 -95.53
CA GLU A 400 6.59 -67.37 -96.12
C GLU A 400 6.13 -66.86 -97.51
N LEU A 401 6.01 -65.56 -97.83
CA LEU A 401 6.56 -64.29 -97.29
C LEU A 401 5.58 -63.07 -97.45
N THR A 402 5.85 -61.98 -96.71
CA THR A 402 5.60 -60.52 -96.94
C THR A 402 4.69 -60.07 -98.12
N ASP A 403 3.85 -59.03 -98.02
CA ASP A 403 4.15 -57.71 -97.45
C ASP A 403 2.91 -56.77 -97.29
N ALA A 404 3.10 -55.64 -96.60
CA ALA A 404 2.32 -54.38 -96.66
C ALA A 404 0.91 -54.22 -96.00
N GLU A 405 0.68 -52.98 -95.54
CA GLU A 405 -0.58 -52.29 -95.15
C GLU A 405 -1.52 -52.91 -94.10
N ASP A 406 -1.43 -52.41 -92.86
CA ASP A 406 -2.52 -52.44 -91.88
C ASP A 406 -2.76 -51.01 -91.33
N ALA A 407 -4.02 -50.56 -91.25
CA ALA A 407 -4.35 -49.14 -91.19
C ALA A 407 -5.55 -48.78 -90.29
N LYS A 408 -5.26 -48.00 -89.24
CA LYS A 408 -6.19 -47.15 -88.46
C LYS A 408 -7.55 -47.76 -88.07
N GLY A 409 -7.57 -48.51 -86.96
CA GLY A 409 -8.77 -48.66 -86.14
C GLY A 409 -8.97 -47.45 -85.21
N ASP A 410 -10.05 -46.69 -85.40
CA ASP A 410 -10.54 -45.71 -84.42
C ASP A 410 -11.33 -46.41 -83.29
N ALA A 411 -11.34 -45.82 -82.09
CA ALA A 411 -11.92 -46.41 -80.88
C ALA A 411 -12.73 -45.39 -80.05
N SER A 412 -13.55 -44.58 -80.71
CA SER A 412 -14.38 -43.56 -80.08
C SER A 412 -15.76 -44.07 -79.61
N THR A 413 -15.96 -44.05 -78.29
CA THR A 413 -17.26 -43.86 -77.57
C THR A 413 -18.51 -44.70 -77.92
N ALA A 414 -18.89 -45.61 -77.00
CA ALA A 414 -20.29 -45.87 -76.58
C ALA A 414 -20.32 -46.75 -75.31
N SER A 415 -21.37 -46.80 -74.45
CA SER A 415 -22.37 -45.80 -74.00
C SER A 415 -23.29 -46.49 -72.97
N ALA A 416 -23.20 -46.16 -71.66
CA ALA A 416 -24.27 -46.38 -70.66
C ALA A 416 -23.90 -45.83 -69.26
N LYS A 417 -24.91 -45.28 -68.57
CA LYS A 417 -25.26 -45.26 -67.12
C LYS A 417 -24.25 -45.77 -66.05
N ASP A 418 -24.30 -45.29 -64.80
CA ASP A 418 -25.39 -44.58 -64.09
C ASP A 418 -24.88 -43.59 -63.01
N GLN A 419 -25.81 -43.05 -62.21
CA GLN A 419 -25.63 -42.09 -61.12
C GLN A 419 -24.54 -42.41 -60.08
N LYS A 420 -23.76 -41.40 -59.67
CA LYS A 420 -23.82 -40.87 -58.29
C LYS A 420 -23.17 -39.49 -58.15
N ALA A 421 -23.66 -38.71 -57.19
CA ALA A 421 -22.94 -37.58 -56.61
C ALA A 421 -22.53 -37.94 -55.16
N SER A 422 -21.36 -37.47 -54.74
CA SER A 422 -20.82 -37.59 -53.39
C SER A 422 -19.60 -36.68 -53.22
N ASP A 423 -19.61 -35.86 -52.17
CA ASP A 423 -18.54 -35.58 -51.19
C ASP A 423 -17.10 -35.26 -51.69
N GLY A 424 -16.38 -34.25 -51.19
CA GLY A 424 -16.64 -33.25 -50.15
C GLY A 424 -15.50 -32.19 -50.17
N ASP A 425 -15.72 -30.96 -49.69
CA ASP A 425 -15.44 -30.52 -48.29
C ASP A 425 -14.03 -29.87 -48.15
N SER A 426 -13.74 -28.84 -47.34
CA SER A 426 -14.53 -28.07 -46.34
C SER A 426 -14.21 -26.57 -46.42
N ALA A 427 -15.13 -25.72 -45.94
CA ALA A 427 -14.81 -24.37 -45.45
C ALA A 427 -15.86 -23.84 -44.44
N SER A 428 -15.44 -23.69 -43.18
CA SER A 428 -16.06 -22.89 -42.09
C SER A 428 -17.54 -23.15 -41.69
N ALA A 429 -17.72 -23.74 -40.50
CA ALA A 429 -18.90 -23.66 -39.61
C ALA A 429 -19.35 -22.20 -39.34
N ASP A 430 -20.64 -21.87 -39.20
CA ASP A 430 -21.63 -22.21 -38.15
C ASP A 430 -21.24 -21.71 -36.74
N GLY A 431 -22.17 -21.25 -35.89
CA GLY A 431 -23.63 -21.09 -36.04
C GLY A 431 -24.31 -20.93 -34.66
N ASP A 432 -25.39 -20.15 -34.57
CA ASP A 432 -26.06 -19.77 -33.31
C ASP A 432 -26.96 -20.85 -32.67
N GLY A 433 -27.29 -20.69 -31.38
CA GLY A 433 -28.59 -21.13 -30.81
C GLY A 433 -28.58 -21.80 -29.42
N GLU A 434 -29.16 -21.11 -28.42
CA GLU A 434 -30.27 -21.56 -27.53
C GLU A 434 -30.18 -22.93 -26.78
N ASP A 435 -30.61 -23.09 -25.51
CA ASP A 435 -31.11 -22.17 -24.46
C ASP A 435 -31.18 -22.88 -23.08
N ILE A 436 -31.82 -22.24 -22.06
CA ILE A 436 -32.48 -22.76 -20.83
C ILE A 436 -31.91 -22.26 -19.48
N GLU A 437 -32.69 -21.37 -18.85
CA GLU A 437 -33.15 -21.24 -17.43
C GLU A 437 -32.30 -21.87 -16.29
N ASP A 438 -32.10 -21.21 -15.13
CA ASP A 438 -33.17 -20.75 -14.21
C ASP A 438 -32.74 -19.60 -13.23
N ALA A 439 -33.67 -19.16 -12.38
CA ALA A 439 -33.63 -18.08 -11.35
C ALA A 439 -32.56 -18.24 -10.23
N GLU A 440 -32.23 -17.30 -9.31
CA GLU A 440 -32.68 -15.94 -8.90
C GLU A 440 -31.47 -15.27 -8.12
N VAL A 441 -31.37 -14.01 -7.64
CA VAL A 441 -32.28 -12.85 -7.49
C VAL A 441 -31.50 -11.50 -7.42
N VAL A 442 -32.27 -10.40 -7.54
CA VAL A 442 -32.01 -8.95 -7.42
C VAL A 442 -31.09 -8.44 -6.29
N SER A 443 -30.14 -7.53 -6.60
CA SER A 443 -30.21 -6.09 -6.21
C SER A 443 -29.05 -5.25 -6.75
N GLU A 444 -29.37 -4.09 -7.36
CA GLU A 444 -28.39 -3.06 -7.76
C GLU A 444 -28.08 -2.06 -6.62
N ASP A 445 -26.88 -1.45 -6.65
CA ASP A 445 -26.75 -0.02 -6.99
C ASP A 445 -25.30 0.27 -7.45
N GLU A 446 -25.08 1.36 -8.18
CA GLU A 446 -23.88 1.59 -8.96
C GLU A 446 -22.78 2.46 -8.30
N THR A 447 -21.62 2.29 -8.93
CA THR A 447 -20.40 3.10 -9.03
C THR A 447 -20.52 4.64 -8.87
N GLN A 448 -19.45 5.44 -8.72
CA GLN A 448 -18.03 5.22 -9.05
C GLN A 448 -17.06 6.14 -8.26
N GLU A 449 -15.74 5.92 -8.44
CA GLU A 449 -14.66 6.73 -7.88
C GLU A 449 -14.50 8.13 -8.56
N MET A 450 -13.85 9.11 -7.89
CA MET A 450 -12.42 9.41 -8.13
C MET A 450 -11.82 10.61 -7.34
N LYS A 451 -10.69 10.30 -6.68
CA LYS A 451 -9.41 11.04 -6.60
C LYS A 451 -9.40 12.59 -6.61
N THR A 452 -8.83 13.16 -5.54
CA THR A 452 -8.48 14.58 -5.39
C THR A 452 -7.00 14.87 -5.68
N ARG A 453 -6.67 16.10 -6.08
CA ARG A 453 -5.41 16.82 -5.76
C ARG A 453 -5.62 18.36 -5.84
N PRO A 454 -4.78 19.17 -5.18
CA PRO A 454 -5.10 20.58 -4.87
C PRO A 454 -4.51 21.60 -5.86
N ASP A 455 -4.98 22.85 -5.73
CA ASP A 455 -4.48 24.05 -6.42
C ASP A 455 -4.30 25.22 -5.41
N GLY A 456 -3.76 26.37 -5.82
CA GLY A 456 -3.52 27.50 -4.88
C GLY A 456 -3.19 28.88 -5.49
N SER A 457 -2.78 29.78 -4.60
CA SER A 457 -2.09 31.07 -4.88
C SER A 457 -2.69 32.06 -5.91
N SER A 458 -3.52 33.00 -5.44
CA SER A 458 -3.59 34.39 -5.99
C SER A 458 -4.39 35.32 -5.04
N GLY A 459 -4.29 36.66 -5.11
CA GLY A 459 -3.35 37.47 -5.90
C GLY A 459 -3.80 38.91 -6.21
N GLY A 460 -4.15 39.74 -5.20
CA GLY A 460 -4.56 41.14 -5.39
C GLY A 460 -6.06 41.32 -5.74
N SER A 461 -6.58 42.54 -5.94
CA SER A 461 -6.01 43.88 -5.77
C SER A 461 -7.12 44.96 -5.72
N GLN A 462 -6.75 46.24 -5.60
CA GLN A 462 -7.61 47.45 -5.61
C GLN A 462 -8.52 47.71 -4.38
N SER A 463 -9.04 48.93 -4.16
CA SER A 463 -8.37 50.20 -3.80
C SER A 463 -9.37 51.39 -3.82
N GLY A 464 -9.52 52.09 -2.70
CA GLY A 464 -9.80 53.55 -2.67
C GLY A 464 -11.25 54.04 -2.50
N ALA A 465 -11.50 54.78 -1.40
CA ALA A 465 -12.18 56.09 -1.40
C ALA A 465 -12.00 56.85 -0.05
N LYS A 466 -12.17 58.18 -0.11
CA LYS A 466 -12.07 59.22 0.96
C LYS A 466 -12.81 58.83 2.27
N LYS A 467 -12.23 58.99 3.49
CA LYS A 467 -11.93 60.22 4.28
C LYS A 467 -13.17 61.07 4.71
N PRO A 468 -13.15 61.75 5.88
CA PRO A 468 -14.15 61.49 6.95
C PRO A 468 -14.93 62.74 7.43
N GLY A 469 -15.84 62.58 8.40
CA GLY A 469 -16.58 63.71 9.00
C GLY A 469 -17.09 63.54 10.44
N ALA A 470 -16.88 64.60 11.24
CA ALA A 470 -17.60 65.01 12.46
C ALA A 470 -17.51 64.19 13.78
N LYS A 471 -17.90 64.85 14.88
CA LYS A 471 -17.84 64.45 16.31
C LYS A 471 -19.22 64.72 17.00
N PRO A 472 -19.45 64.37 18.29
CA PRO A 472 -20.79 63.98 18.78
C PRO A 472 -21.60 65.02 19.58
N ALA A 473 -22.86 64.67 19.87
CA ALA A 473 -23.78 65.21 20.90
C ALA A 473 -24.48 63.99 21.57
N GLN A 474 -24.65 63.84 22.89
CA GLN A 474 -25.28 64.63 23.97
C GLN A 474 -26.80 64.36 24.19
N GLY A 475 -27.21 64.31 25.48
CA GLY A 475 -28.56 63.92 25.98
C GLY A 475 -28.70 62.41 26.14
N GLY A 476 -29.22 61.78 27.20
CA GLY A 476 -30.21 62.08 28.26
C GLY A 476 -30.91 60.72 28.56
N VAL A 477 -31.60 60.40 29.66
CA VAL A 477 -32.21 61.13 30.79
C VAL A 477 -32.12 60.26 32.09
N LYS A 478 -32.64 60.75 33.23
CA LYS A 478 -32.48 60.27 34.63
C LYS A 478 -33.34 59.05 35.06
N ALA A 479 -33.13 58.64 36.32
CA ALA A 479 -34.06 58.02 37.30
C ALA A 479 -34.24 56.47 37.26
N ASN A 480 -34.42 55.74 38.37
CA ASN A 480 -34.20 55.98 39.82
C ASN A 480 -34.07 54.61 40.57
N ALA A 481 -33.81 54.61 41.89
CA ALA A 481 -33.92 53.43 42.77
C ALA A 481 -35.34 52.80 42.77
N GLY A 482 -35.58 51.55 43.18
CA GLY A 482 -34.69 50.53 43.76
C GLY A 482 -35.06 50.17 45.22
N GLN A 483 -35.49 48.93 45.49
CA GLN A 483 -35.69 48.30 46.83
C GLN A 483 -35.82 46.77 46.66
N GLN A 484 -35.04 45.94 47.36
CA GLN A 484 -35.32 45.28 48.66
C GLN A 484 -36.38 44.16 48.67
N SER A 485 -35.91 42.92 48.85
CA SER A 485 -36.55 41.89 49.69
C SER A 485 -35.45 41.07 50.39
N ASN A 486 -35.74 40.39 51.51
CA ASN A 486 -34.69 39.99 52.47
C ASN A 486 -34.91 38.59 53.11
N ALA A 487 -33.79 37.99 53.52
CA ALA A 487 -33.50 36.74 54.24
C ALA A 487 -34.62 35.90 54.93
N SER A 488 -34.49 34.56 54.81
CA SER A 488 -34.57 33.53 55.89
C SER A 488 -34.32 32.12 55.30
N LYS A 489 -33.51 31.14 55.77
CA LYS A 489 -32.58 30.89 56.91
C LYS A 489 -32.99 29.72 57.83
N SER A 490 -32.64 28.48 57.46
CA SER A 490 -32.40 27.30 58.35
C SER A 490 -31.91 26.09 57.49
N GLY A 491 -31.20 25.07 58.00
CA GLY A 491 -30.49 24.97 59.30
C GLY A 491 -30.06 23.54 59.72
N GLY A 492 -28.84 23.10 59.38
CA GLY A 492 -28.13 21.96 60.01
C GLY A 492 -28.58 20.52 59.62
N GLN A 493 -27.93 19.43 60.06
CA GLN A 493 -26.53 19.21 60.53
C GLN A 493 -26.21 17.69 60.63
N SER A 494 -24.91 17.33 60.62
CA SER A 494 -24.31 16.07 61.14
C SER A 494 -24.50 14.75 60.35
N GLY A 495 -23.47 13.89 60.34
CA GLY A 495 -23.54 12.55 59.73
C GLY A 495 -22.22 11.83 59.42
N SER A 496 -21.19 11.91 60.28
CA SER A 496 -19.87 11.30 60.02
C SER A 496 -19.67 9.93 60.67
N THR A 497 -19.44 8.88 59.89
CA THR A 497 -18.93 7.58 60.38
C THR A 497 -18.04 6.93 59.31
N ALA A 498 -16.98 6.23 59.72
CA ALA A 498 -16.00 5.61 58.83
C ALA A 498 -15.90 4.09 59.02
N ALA A 499 -15.60 3.35 57.95
CA ALA A 499 -14.88 2.07 57.98
C ALA A 499 -14.57 1.55 56.56
N GLY A 500 -13.51 0.75 56.41
CA GLY A 500 -13.59 -0.42 55.52
C GLY A 500 -13.02 -0.34 54.09
N SER A 501 -11.83 0.22 53.87
CA SER A 501 -11.00 -0.22 52.73
C SER A 501 -9.92 -1.18 53.23
N GLY A 502 -9.98 -2.44 52.78
CA GLY A 502 -9.08 -3.50 53.20
C GLY A 502 -8.19 -3.96 52.06
N ASN A 503 -6.87 -3.81 52.21
CA ASN A 503 -5.90 -4.53 51.41
C ASN A 503 -4.72 -4.98 52.29
N ARG A 504 -4.36 -6.27 52.25
CA ARG A 504 -3.25 -6.86 53.01
C ARG A 504 -2.65 -8.03 52.26
N GLY A 505 -1.32 -8.04 52.20
CA GLY A 505 -0.52 -9.15 51.67
C GLY A 505 -0.20 -8.98 50.17
N SER A 506 0.94 -9.49 49.68
CA SER A 506 2.09 -10.02 50.42
C SER A 506 3.32 -10.08 49.49
N LEU A 507 4.47 -10.46 50.06
CA LEU A 507 5.74 -10.78 49.39
C LEU A 507 6.49 -9.54 48.84
N ASN A 508 7.77 -9.23 49.14
CA ASN A 508 8.98 -9.96 49.56
C ASN A 508 10.04 -10.06 48.45
N ARG A 509 10.97 -9.11 48.45
CA ARG A 509 12.38 -9.46 48.77
C ARG A 509 13.21 -8.26 49.24
N LYS A 510 14.13 -8.55 50.16
CA LYS A 510 15.05 -7.60 50.80
C LYS A 510 16.46 -7.94 50.32
N SER A 511 17.09 -7.08 49.53
CA SER A 511 18.47 -7.31 49.11
C SER A 511 19.41 -6.97 50.27
N GLN A 512 20.21 -7.93 50.72
CA GLN A 512 21.30 -7.68 51.66
C GLN A 512 22.66 -7.93 51.00
N ASN A 513 23.49 -6.91 51.13
CA ASN A 513 24.92 -6.87 50.92
C ASN A 513 25.64 -8.15 51.42
N SER A 514 26.55 -8.71 50.61
CA SER A 514 27.52 -9.72 51.04
C SER A 514 28.75 -9.67 50.14
N ASN A 515 29.77 -8.95 50.59
CA ASN A 515 31.06 -8.80 49.94
C ASN A 515 32.04 -9.86 50.47
N ARG A 516 32.59 -10.72 49.60
CA ARG A 516 33.72 -11.61 49.96
C ARG A 516 34.59 -11.97 48.76
N LEU A 517 35.89 -12.03 49.00
CA LEU A 517 36.95 -12.34 48.03
C LEU A 517 37.34 -13.82 48.05
N ARG A 518 37.98 -14.25 46.94
CA ARG A 518 38.64 -15.53 46.65
C ARG A 518 37.71 -16.68 46.26
#